data_AF-A0A183SXI8-F1
#
_entry.id   AF-A0A183SXI8-F1
#
_cell.length_a   1.000
_cell.length_b   1.000
_cell.length_c   1.000
_cell.angle_alpha   90.00
_cell.angle_beta   90.00
_cell.angle_gamma   90.00
#
_symmetry.space_group_name_H-M   'P 1'
#
loop_
_entity.id
_entity.type
_entity.pdbx_description
1 polymer ?
#
loop_
_entity_poly.entity_id
_entity_poly.type
_entity_poly.pdbx_seq_one_letter_code
_entity_poly.pdbx_strand_id
1 'polypeptide(L)'
;MLSRTSHAEVPGVFPTKLSTHFGDTVSVRTSRTWWLESMQFMNVLHWFQLQRTKDDLGGYLCLSNHSAESAIRKRVSSCIFRTLVMIHVTSLMSPRRIPHPRLSTIVGQSRENAAQMDELKDLLTAREKQVTELRQKTNHLTEELHQFKEADRESENAIMALEIARSREKTTQARVETLESQLQDARLQIIRLEEKAFKEDGRQKKAAVEQNKKFKQTIANIFAQGGWTCSTNDENILETARQLIAKFQLKSANCSRLESQNTTLRSRIEELERCVTESEKRIAKLNHENALQRERLNKTDVHTHVCGELTSMNEQFKEYLQRLAHSMSIEPLITSPMELYELEDFLLERVKRAPASSQQDIDGVSRLQQRIQRLQDQLASKDVQLQMWRQKATKSEEEVNSARKSETEALEKQSLAEQRALKAHRSETEVNKLREEILHLKADLKDSTDMQIRLEKEVMRATAMEDTVQRLEDIRQRQANKIGELVAILETQQAATARKILQRDEKQSTLTEEMQEHYKLVEELRKENVDLHNFQNVVGRLVGLRAENLPTPNHDIIQRLENVLRFVSFDEKGRRRPSPSSVRSVRYVSPKGFESARKSRLIYVLLKVENHVAVYPFIGTLP
;
A
#
# COMPACT_ATOMS: atom_id res chain seq x y z
N MET A 1 -70.40 -19.75 40.30
CA MET A 1 -71.05 -20.68 39.36
C MET A 1 -70.04 -21.13 38.32
N LEU A 2 -69.76 -22.44 38.34
CA LEU A 2 -69.27 -23.33 37.26
C LEU A 2 -68.04 -22.86 36.45
N SER A 3 -66.82 -23.32 36.75
CA SER A 3 -66.24 -24.66 36.51
C SER A 3 -66.00 -25.00 35.03
N ARG A 4 -64.71 -25.07 34.62
CA ARG A 4 -64.11 -26.28 33.99
C ARG A 4 -62.58 -26.17 33.81
N THR A 5 -61.91 -27.00 34.61
CA THR A 5 -60.68 -27.79 34.34
C THR A 5 -60.78 -28.54 33.00
N SER A 6 -59.78 -29.05 32.28
CA SER A 6 -58.41 -29.60 32.48
C SER A 6 -57.83 -29.76 31.04
N HIS A 7 -56.56 -29.99 30.69
CA HIS A 7 -55.58 -31.00 31.13
C HIS A 7 -54.17 -30.61 30.64
N ALA A 8 -53.17 -31.02 31.43
CA ALA A 8 -51.76 -31.05 31.09
C ALA A 8 -51.38 -32.34 30.35
N GLU A 9 -50.38 -32.27 29.47
CA GLU A 9 -49.52 -33.41 29.07
C GLU A 9 -48.16 -32.90 28.55
N VAL A 10 -47.08 -33.38 29.16
CA VAL A 10 -45.65 -33.22 28.83
C VAL A 10 -44.97 -34.48 29.42
N PRO A 11 -43.78 -34.98 28.98
CA PRO A 11 -43.13 -35.07 27.67
C PRO A 11 -42.70 -36.52 27.33
N GLY A 12 -42.15 -36.78 26.13
CA GLY A 12 -41.49 -38.06 25.88
C GLY A 12 -40.68 -38.18 24.59
N VAL A 13 -39.37 -38.35 24.77
CA VAL A 13 -38.44 -39.16 23.96
C VAL A 13 -37.86 -38.55 22.67
N PHE A 14 -36.62 -38.05 22.80
CA PHE A 14 -35.58 -38.10 21.77
C PHE A 14 -35.10 -39.55 21.56
N PRO A 15 -34.56 -39.88 20.38
CA PRO A 15 -33.18 -40.35 20.44
C PRO A 15 -32.25 -39.65 19.44
N THR A 16 -31.09 -39.35 20.00
CA THR A 16 -29.79 -39.07 19.40
C THR A 16 -29.35 -40.13 18.38
N LYS A 17 -28.78 -39.67 17.26
CA LYS A 17 -27.74 -40.41 16.53
C LYS A 17 -26.52 -39.51 16.32
N LEU A 18 -25.50 -39.82 17.11
CA LEU A 18 -24.08 -39.55 16.84
C LEU A 18 -23.56 -40.62 15.87
N SER A 19 -22.77 -40.21 14.88
CA SER A 19 -21.58 -40.91 14.36
C SER A 19 -21.05 -40.11 13.16
N THR A 20 -20.04 -39.25 13.32
CA THR A 20 -18.61 -39.55 13.07
C THR A 20 -18.35 -40.42 11.84
N HIS A 21 -17.86 -39.78 10.77
CA HIS A 21 -16.85 -40.37 9.89
C HIS A 21 -15.82 -39.31 9.46
N PHE A 22 -14.60 -39.53 9.92
CA PHE A 22 -13.33 -39.15 9.31
C PHE A 22 -13.20 -39.77 7.91
N GLY A 23 -12.48 -39.10 7.00
CA GLY A 23 -11.96 -39.77 5.82
C GLY A 23 -11.68 -38.84 4.64
N ASP A 24 -10.40 -38.53 4.46
CA ASP A 24 -9.81 -37.81 3.34
C ASP A 24 -10.31 -38.28 1.96
N THR A 25 -10.35 -37.35 1.00
CA THR A 25 -9.95 -37.66 -0.38
C THR A 25 -9.59 -36.39 -1.12
N VAL A 26 -8.28 -36.21 -1.28
CA VAL A 26 -7.68 -35.46 -2.39
C VAL A 26 -8.24 -36.01 -3.70
N SER A 27 -8.87 -35.15 -4.50
CA SER A 27 -9.10 -35.43 -5.92
C SER A 27 -8.77 -34.18 -6.74
N VAL A 28 -7.58 -34.26 -7.31
CA VAL A 28 -7.07 -33.44 -8.41
C VAL A 28 -7.75 -33.90 -9.71
N ARG A 29 -7.99 -32.95 -10.62
CA ARG A 29 -8.59 -33.04 -11.99
C ARG A 29 -10.08 -32.69 -11.95
N THR A 30 -10.55 -31.67 -12.65
CA THR A 30 -10.33 -31.39 -14.08
C THR A 30 -10.49 -29.91 -14.40
N SER A 31 -9.46 -29.27 -14.93
CA SER A 31 -9.57 -28.10 -15.80
C SER A 31 -8.52 -28.26 -16.89
N ARG A 32 -8.88 -29.06 -17.89
CA ARG A 32 -8.08 -29.35 -19.08
C ARG A 32 -8.98 -29.32 -20.31
N THR A 33 -9.43 -28.12 -20.63
CA THR A 33 -9.83 -27.64 -21.95
C THR A 33 -9.69 -26.12 -21.86
N TRP A 34 -9.37 -25.42 -22.95
CA TRP A 34 -8.93 -24.00 -23.03
C TRP A 34 -7.41 -23.73 -23.11
N TRP A 35 -6.61 -24.68 -23.58
CA TRP A 35 -5.22 -24.42 -23.99
C TRP A 35 -4.87 -25.05 -25.35
N LEU A 36 -5.81 -25.01 -26.31
CA LEU A 36 -5.54 -25.45 -27.70
C LEU A 36 -6.06 -24.52 -28.80
N GLU A 37 -6.51 -23.30 -28.48
CA GLU A 37 -6.84 -22.29 -29.50
C GLU A 37 -5.93 -21.05 -29.49
N SER A 38 -5.02 -20.93 -28.53
CA SER A 38 -4.04 -19.81 -28.49
C SER A 38 -2.68 -20.12 -29.11
N MET A 39 -2.51 -21.32 -29.70
CA MET A 39 -1.26 -21.74 -30.36
C MET A 39 -1.33 -21.77 -31.89
N GLN A 40 -2.29 -21.05 -32.50
CA GLN A 40 -2.27 -20.76 -33.94
C GLN A 40 -2.19 -19.27 -34.30
N PHE A 41 -2.04 -18.36 -33.33
CA PHE A 41 -1.92 -16.93 -33.58
C PHE A 41 -0.50 -16.34 -33.39
N MET A 42 0.51 -17.19 -33.19
CA MET A 42 1.91 -16.80 -33.00
C MET A 42 2.83 -17.50 -34.00
N ASN A 43 2.42 -17.56 -35.28
CA ASN A 43 3.31 -17.96 -36.38
C ASN A 43 3.12 -17.13 -37.67
N VAL A 44 2.43 -15.99 -37.61
CA VAL A 44 2.28 -15.06 -38.74
C VAL A 44 3.03 -13.74 -38.52
N LEU A 45 3.58 -13.52 -37.33
CA LEU A 45 4.30 -12.27 -36.98
C LEU A 45 5.83 -12.38 -36.99
N HIS A 46 6.39 -13.50 -37.44
CA HIS A 46 7.84 -13.67 -37.62
C HIS A 46 8.29 -13.71 -39.09
N TRP A 47 7.39 -13.40 -40.03
CA TRP A 47 7.68 -13.35 -41.46
C TRP A 47 7.47 -11.96 -42.11
N PHE A 48 7.14 -10.95 -41.30
CA PHE A 48 6.93 -9.57 -41.79
C PHE A 48 7.87 -8.53 -41.16
N GLN A 49 9.07 -8.98 -40.76
CA GLN A 49 10.07 -8.10 -40.15
C GLN A 49 11.48 -8.35 -40.70
N LEU A 50 11.58 -8.57 -42.03
CA LEU A 50 12.84 -8.53 -42.76
C LEU A 50 12.77 -7.75 -44.09
N GLN A 51 11.85 -6.78 -44.21
CA GLN A 51 11.71 -6.00 -45.44
C GLN A 51 11.42 -4.51 -45.22
N ARG A 52 11.93 -3.90 -44.14
CA ARG A 52 11.81 -2.46 -43.94
C ARG A 52 12.92 -1.85 -43.07
N THR A 53 14.16 -2.03 -43.50
CA THR A 53 15.28 -1.12 -43.19
C THR A 53 16.22 -1.13 -44.40
N LYS A 54 15.82 -0.46 -45.48
CA LYS A 54 16.70 -0.19 -46.63
C LYS A 54 16.64 1.25 -47.12
N ASP A 55 15.97 2.12 -46.38
CA ASP A 55 16.00 3.56 -46.56
C ASP A 55 16.50 4.17 -45.24
N ASP A 56 17.41 5.13 -45.34
CA ASP A 56 18.18 5.78 -44.28
C ASP A 56 19.48 5.08 -43.83
N LEU A 57 20.44 5.01 -44.76
CA LEU A 57 21.86 5.26 -44.47
C LEU A 57 22.56 5.71 -45.76
N GLY A 58 22.24 6.93 -46.21
CA GLY A 58 23.09 7.69 -47.12
C GLY A 58 24.06 8.54 -46.31
N GLY A 59 25.36 8.27 -46.42
CA GLY A 59 26.41 9.23 -46.06
C GLY A 59 27.63 8.65 -45.36
N TYR A 60 28.73 8.61 -46.13
CA TYR A 60 30.14 8.36 -45.78
C TYR A 60 30.65 6.92 -45.90
N LEU A 61 31.20 6.62 -47.08
CA LEU A 61 32.56 6.12 -47.25
C LEU A 61 33.03 6.43 -48.67
N CYS A 62 33.81 7.50 -48.80
CA CYS A 62 34.80 7.62 -49.87
C CYS A 62 35.93 6.66 -49.54
N LEU A 63 36.29 5.76 -50.46
CA LEU A 63 37.67 5.40 -50.80
C LEU A 63 37.66 4.45 -52.01
N SER A 64 38.42 4.85 -53.02
CA SER A 64 39.03 4.06 -54.10
C SER A 64 38.16 3.07 -54.89
N ASN A 65 37.85 3.42 -56.14
CA ASN A 65 38.30 2.66 -57.33
C ASN A 65 37.88 3.37 -58.62
N HIS A 66 38.51 4.52 -58.89
CA HIS A 66 38.79 4.92 -60.27
C HIS A 66 40.27 4.60 -60.55
N SER A 67 40.50 3.39 -61.05
CA SER A 67 41.76 3.00 -61.70
C SER A 67 41.46 1.84 -62.64
N ALA A 68 40.88 2.15 -63.80
CA ALA A 68 40.79 1.21 -64.91
C ALA A 68 40.93 1.84 -66.31
N GLU A 69 40.80 3.16 -66.49
CA GLU A 69 40.93 3.77 -67.83
C GLU A 69 41.71 5.09 -67.79
N SER A 70 43.00 5.07 -67.48
CA SER A 70 43.94 6.17 -67.83
C SER A 70 45.42 5.82 -67.63
N ALA A 71 45.81 4.56 -67.81
CA ALA A 71 47.20 4.11 -67.61
C ALA A 71 47.78 3.43 -68.86
N ILE A 72 47.71 4.10 -70.02
CA ILE A 72 48.64 3.86 -71.14
C ILE A 72 49.09 5.20 -71.70
N ARG A 73 49.86 5.95 -70.89
CA ARG A 73 50.87 6.88 -71.40
C ARG A 73 51.81 7.32 -70.27
N LYS A 74 53.04 6.81 -70.36
CA LYS A 74 54.30 7.38 -69.84
C LYS A 74 54.59 7.21 -68.34
N ARG A 75 55.43 6.22 -67.99
CA ARG A 75 56.87 6.40 -67.69
C ARG A 75 57.49 5.15 -67.05
N VAL A 76 58.32 4.43 -67.80
CA VAL A 76 59.56 3.73 -67.38
C VAL A 76 60.40 3.69 -68.67
N SER A 77 61.27 4.65 -68.98
CA SER A 77 62.63 4.85 -68.48
C SER A 77 63.45 3.58 -68.30
N SER A 78 64.43 3.43 -69.21
CA SER A 78 65.75 2.84 -69.00
C SER A 78 66.01 1.40 -69.47
N CYS A 79 67.05 1.32 -70.32
CA CYS A 79 67.96 0.18 -70.54
C CYS A 79 67.46 -1.01 -71.40
N ILE A 80 67.85 -1.03 -72.70
CA ILE A 80 68.94 -1.88 -73.24
C ILE A 80 68.98 -1.85 -74.79
N PHE A 81 70.14 -1.41 -75.32
CA PHE A 81 70.85 -1.80 -76.57
C PHE A 81 70.14 -1.65 -77.94
N ARG A 82 70.63 -0.74 -78.81
CA ARG A 82 71.76 -0.91 -79.78
C ARG A 82 71.48 -1.92 -80.91
N THR A 83 71.23 -1.40 -82.12
CA THR A 83 71.90 -1.78 -83.39
C THR A 83 71.60 -0.70 -84.45
N LEU A 84 72.57 0.18 -84.74
CA LEU A 84 73.37 0.23 -85.97
C LEU A 84 72.62 0.81 -87.19
N VAL A 85 73.00 1.99 -87.74
CA VAL A 85 74.15 2.20 -88.68
C VAL A 85 73.81 1.52 -90.01
N MET A 86 73.81 2.13 -91.19
CA MET A 86 74.42 3.35 -91.73
C MET A 86 74.01 3.43 -93.22
N ILE A 87 74.33 4.56 -93.90
CA ILE A 87 74.82 4.60 -95.31
C ILE A 87 73.73 4.34 -96.41
N HIS A 88 73.60 5.08 -97.52
CA HIS A 88 74.58 5.68 -98.42
C HIS A 88 74.00 6.91 -99.14
N VAL A 89 74.76 8.01 -99.10
CA VAL A 89 74.93 8.96 -100.20
C VAL A 89 75.98 8.36 -101.14
N THR A 90 75.73 8.34 -102.46
CA THR A 90 76.68 8.47 -103.61
C THR A 90 75.92 8.15 -104.91
N SER A 91 75.76 9.10 -105.84
CA SER A 91 76.73 9.49 -106.88
C SER A 91 76.98 8.40 -107.92
N LEU A 92 76.48 8.59 -109.15
CA LEU A 92 77.06 8.05 -110.37
C LEU A 92 76.95 9.08 -111.50
N MET A 93 78.08 9.76 -111.71
CA MET A 93 78.46 10.40 -112.96
C MET A 93 78.77 9.34 -114.03
N SER A 94 78.40 9.57 -115.29
CA SER A 94 79.30 9.32 -116.43
C SER A 94 78.85 9.96 -117.76
N PRO A 95 79.79 10.23 -118.68
CA PRO A 95 79.67 11.27 -119.70
C PRO A 95 79.70 10.72 -121.15
N ARG A 96 79.04 11.38 -122.11
CA ARG A 96 79.45 11.34 -123.52
C ARG A 96 79.17 12.68 -124.23
N ARG A 97 80.24 13.27 -124.80
CA ARG A 97 80.25 14.30 -125.87
C ARG A 97 79.52 13.71 -127.10
N ILE A 98 78.93 14.40 -128.09
CA ILE A 98 79.28 15.57 -128.92
C ILE A 98 77.95 16.09 -129.61
N PRO A 99 77.91 17.03 -130.58
CA PRO A 99 77.46 18.43 -130.47
C PRO A 99 76.09 18.75 -131.14
N HIS A 100 75.71 20.04 -131.12
CA HIS A 100 74.83 20.78 -132.05
C HIS A 100 73.49 21.36 -131.53
N PRO A 101 73.05 22.51 -132.10
CA PRO A 101 72.66 23.71 -131.36
C PRO A 101 71.14 23.84 -131.22
N ARG A 102 70.66 24.34 -130.06
CA ARG A 102 69.32 24.98 -129.84
C ARG A 102 69.14 25.41 -128.37
N LEU A 103 70.06 26.23 -127.86
CA LEU A 103 70.13 26.59 -126.43
C LEU A 103 69.27 27.80 -125.99
N SER A 104 68.48 28.44 -126.87
CA SER A 104 67.64 29.60 -126.47
C SER A 104 66.19 29.26 -126.12
N THR A 105 65.71 28.05 -126.41
CA THR A 105 64.30 27.66 -126.19
C THR A 105 64.10 26.89 -124.88
N ILE A 106 65.10 26.13 -124.43
CA ILE A 106 65.04 25.30 -123.20
C ILE A 106 65.19 26.14 -121.92
N VAL A 107 65.94 27.25 -121.97
CA VAL A 107 66.05 28.20 -120.84
C VAL A 107 64.75 28.97 -120.62
N GLY A 108 63.93 29.17 -121.67
CA GLY A 108 62.59 29.75 -121.57
C GLY A 108 61.61 28.83 -120.83
N GLN A 109 61.56 27.55 -121.22
CA GLN A 109 60.68 26.56 -120.58
C GLN A 109 61.09 26.23 -119.13
N SER A 110 62.37 26.29 -118.79
CA SER A 110 62.81 26.09 -117.40
C SER A 110 62.44 27.26 -116.46
N ARG A 111 62.34 28.49 -116.98
CA ARG A 111 61.84 29.64 -116.19
C ARG A 111 60.32 29.61 -116.04
N GLU A 112 59.61 29.13 -117.06
CA GLU A 112 58.16 28.97 -117.03
C GLU A 112 57.73 27.85 -116.06
N ASN A 113 58.46 26.72 -116.03
CA ASN A 113 58.23 25.65 -115.04
C ASN A 113 58.59 26.07 -113.60
N ALA A 114 59.55 26.98 -113.41
CA ALA A 114 59.87 27.53 -112.10
C ALA A 114 58.77 28.49 -111.60
N ALA A 115 58.22 29.32 -112.48
CA ALA A 115 57.09 30.19 -112.18
C ALA A 115 55.83 29.39 -111.82
N GLN A 116 55.54 28.30 -112.55
CA GLN A 116 54.44 27.38 -112.23
C GLN A 116 54.64 26.66 -110.88
N MET A 117 55.89 26.32 -110.51
CA MET A 117 56.17 25.74 -109.21
C MET A 117 55.97 26.74 -108.06
N ASP A 118 56.34 28.00 -108.25
CA ASP A 118 56.13 29.02 -107.23
C ASP A 118 54.64 29.36 -107.08
N GLU A 119 53.88 29.39 -108.19
CA GLU A 119 52.41 29.50 -108.15
C GLU A 119 51.76 28.30 -107.44
N LEU A 120 52.25 27.08 -107.64
CA LEU A 120 51.78 25.89 -106.92
C LEU A 120 52.15 25.93 -105.43
N LYS A 121 53.30 26.49 -105.05
CA LYS A 121 53.66 26.68 -103.62
C LYS A 121 52.79 27.74 -102.96
N ASP A 122 52.47 28.82 -103.66
CA ASP A 122 51.57 29.85 -103.15
C ASP A 122 50.14 29.29 -102.98
N LEU A 123 49.68 28.46 -103.92
CA LEU A 123 48.42 27.72 -103.77
C LEU A 123 48.47 26.69 -102.63
N LEU A 124 49.60 26.01 -102.43
CA LEU A 124 49.78 25.05 -101.34
C LEU A 124 49.76 25.75 -99.97
N THR A 125 50.47 26.86 -99.82
CA THR A 125 50.49 27.64 -98.58
C THR A 125 49.13 28.29 -98.29
N ALA A 126 48.42 28.76 -99.31
CA ALA A 126 47.04 29.23 -99.18
C ALA A 126 46.10 28.09 -98.72
N ARG A 127 46.26 26.89 -99.26
CA ARG A 127 45.51 25.70 -98.83
C ARG A 127 45.87 25.25 -97.42
N GLU A 128 47.13 25.26 -97.04
CA GLU A 128 47.57 24.94 -95.68
C GLU A 128 46.99 25.94 -94.66
N LYS A 129 47.00 27.23 -94.99
CA LYS A 129 46.36 28.26 -94.16
C LYS A 129 44.86 27.98 -94.00
N GLN A 130 44.18 27.66 -95.10
CA GLN A 130 42.75 27.29 -95.08
C GLN A 130 42.49 26.03 -94.24
N VAL A 131 43.38 25.03 -94.31
CA VAL A 131 43.31 23.82 -93.48
C VAL A 131 43.53 24.14 -92.00
N THR A 132 44.45 25.05 -91.66
CA THR A 132 44.65 25.47 -90.27
C THR A 132 43.47 26.23 -89.70
N GLU A 133 42.86 27.13 -90.48
CA GLU A 133 41.64 27.86 -90.08
C GLU A 133 40.46 26.90 -89.90
N LEU A 134 40.30 25.91 -90.79
CA LEU A 134 39.29 24.87 -90.64
C LEU A 134 39.54 24.02 -89.39
N ARG A 135 40.79 23.65 -89.08
CA ARG A 135 41.12 22.93 -87.83
C ARG A 135 40.80 23.75 -86.59
N GLN A 136 41.11 25.05 -86.58
CA GLN A 136 40.77 25.94 -85.47
C GLN A 136 39.25 26.03 -85.28
N LYS A 137 38.48 26.22 -86.36
CA LYS A 137 37.01 26.19 -86.30
C LYS A 137 36.47 24.85 -85.83
N THR A 138 37.07 23.74 -86.28
CA THR A 138 36.66 22.39 -85.87
C THR A 138 36.89 22.19 -84.37
N ASN A 139 38.06 22.59 -83.85
CA ASN A 139 38.37 22.51 -82.42
C ASN A 139 37.41 23.37 -81.59
N HIS A 140 37.16 24.60 -82.03
CA HIS A 140 36.22 25.50 -81.35
C HIS A 140 34.80 24.91 -81.28
N LEU A 141 34.28 24.41 -82.40
CA LEU A 141 32.98 23.73 -82.43
C LEU A 141 32.99 22.45 -81.56
N THR A 142 34.12 21.76 -81.43
CA THR A 142 34.23 20.57 -80.58
C THR A 142 34.19 20.94 -79.09
N GLU A 143 34.80 22.05 -78.70
CA GLU A 143 34.75 22.60 -77.34
C GLU A 143 33.34 23.11 -76.99
N GLU A 144 32.69 23.86 -77.89
CA GLU A 144 31.30 24.29 -77.72
C GLU A 144 30.35 23.09 -77.56
N LEU A 145 30.55 22.04 -78.36
CA LEU A 145 29.75 20.81 -78.27
C LEU A 145 30.03 20.02 -76.98
N HIS A 146 31.25 20.12 -76.42
CA HIS A 146 31.57 19.55 -75.10
C HIS A 146 30.89 20.32 -73.98
N GLN A 147 30.97 21.66 -74.01
CA GLN A 147 30.32 22.53 -73.02
C GLN A 147 28.79 22.35 -73.06
N PHE A 148 28.21 22.24 -74.26
CA PHE A 148 26.78 21.96 -74.42
C PHE A 148 26.41 20.60 -73.79
N LYS A 149 27.21 19.55 -74.03
CA LYS A 149 27.00 18.23 -73.41
C LYS A 149 27.15 18.23 -71.89
N GLU A 150 28.05 19.04 -71.35
CA GLU A 150 28.18 19.20 -69.89
C GLU A 150 27.00 19.94 -69.30
N ALA A 151 26.56 21.03 -69.92
CA ALA A 151 25.36 21.76 -69.51
C ALA A 151 24.09 20.89 -69.58
N ASP A 152 23.94 20.05 -70.60
CA ASP A 152 22.84 19.09 -70.70
C ASP A 152 22.86 18.08 -69.55
N ARG A 153 24.03 17.52 -69.23
CA ARG A 153 24.17 16.60 -68.08
C ARG A 153 23.88 17.27 -66.75
N GLU A 154 24.32 18.51 -66.56
CA GLU A 154 24.02 19.28 -65.35
C GLU A 154 22.52 19.58 -65.22
N SER A 155 21.86 19.91 -66.34
CA SER A 155 20.41 20.08 -66.41
C SER A 155 19.67 18.79 -66.05
N GLU A 156 20.05 17.65 -66.63
CA GLU A 156 19.49 16.33 -66.30
C GLU A 156 19.68 15.98 -64.82
N ASN A 157 20.87 16.23 -64.26
CA ASN A 157 21.14 16.02 -62.84
C ASN A 157 20.28 16.93 -61.94
N ALA A 158 20.08 18.19 -62.32
CA ALA A 158 19.23 19.12 -61.59
C ALA A 158 17.75 18.69 -61.62
N ILE A 159 17.27 18.20 -62.77
CA ILE A 159 15.91 17.66 -62.92
C ILE A 159 15.74 16.44 -62.01
N MET A 160 16.69 15.50 -62.03
CA MET A 160 16.64 14.31 -61.17
C MET A 160 16.66 14.69 -59.67
N ALA A 161 17.48 15.69 -59.28
CA ALA A 161 17.52 16.17 -57.90
C ALA A 161 16.20 16.82 -57.46
N LEU A 162 15.56 17.60 -58.33
CA LEU A 162 14.23 18.19 -58.09
C LEU A 162 13.14 17.12 -57.94
N GLU A 163 13.23 16.04 -58.72
CA GLU A 163 12.26 14.94 -58.66
C GLU A 163 12.41 14.13 -57.37
N ILE A 164 13.65 13.89 -56.92
CA ILE A 164 13.94 13.31 -55.61
C ILE A 164 13.42 14.22 -54.49
N ALA A 165 13.64 15.54 -54.57
CA ALA A 165 13.13 16.49 -53.58
C ALA A 165 11.60 16.49 -53.51
N ARG A 166 10.91 16.50 -54.65
CA ARG A 166 9.44 16.41 -54.72
C ARG A 166 8.90 15.10 -54.16
N SER A 167 9.58 13.97 -54.42
CA SER A 167 9.16 12.69 -53.85
C SER A 167 9.27 12.69 -52.31
N ARG A 168 10.35 13.27 -51.77
CA ARG A 168 10.54 13.44 -50.32
C ARG A 168 9.49 14.36 -49.71
N GLU A 169 9.23 15.51 -50.34
CA GLU A 169 8.19 16.45 -49.91
C GLU A 169 6.81 15.77 -49.81
N LYS A 170 6.43 14.97 -50.83
CA LYS A 170 5.18 14.18 -50.79
C LYS A 170 5.15 13.19 -49.62
N THR A 171 6.26 12.50 -49.34
CA THR A 171 6.31 11.56 -48.21
C THR A 171 6.22 12.28 -46.85
N THR A 172 6.84 13.45 -46.72
CA THR A 172 6.74 14.25 -45.50
C THR A 172 5.35 14.84 -45.31
N GLN A 173 4.71 15.30 -46.39
CA GLN A 173 3.33 15.79 -46.39
C GLN A 173 2.36 14.71 -45.90
N ALA A 174 2.42 13.51 -46.49
CA ALA A 174 1.57 12.39 -46.08
C ALA A 174 1.78 11.98 -44.61
N ARG A 175 3.02 12.08 -44.11
CA ARG A 175 3.34 11.83 -42.70
C ARG A 175 2.74 12.90 -41.79
N VAL A 176 2.80 14.18 -42.18
CA VAL A 176 2.18 15.28 -41.43
C VAL A 176 0.67 15.08 -41.35
N GLU A 177 0.00 14.81 -42.46
CA GLU A 177 -1.44 14.56 -42.50
C GLU A 177 -1.84 13.37 -41.60
N THR A 178 -1.03 12.31 -41.58
CA THR A 178 -1.26 11.16 -40.70
C THR A 178 -1.12 11.55 -39.22
N LEU A 179 -0.12 12.35 -38.87
CA LEU A 179 0.10 12.82 -37.49
C LEU A 179 -0.99 13.79 -37.05
N GLU A 180 -1.48 14.66 -37.94
CA GLU A 180 -2.60 15.55 -37.68
C GLU A 180 -3.89 14.76 -37.41
N SER A 181 -4.18 13.72 -38.20
CA SER A 181 -5.30 12.82 -37.95
C SER A 181 -5.19 12.13 -36.59
N GLN A 182 -4.00 11.62 -36.23
CA GLN A 182 -3.77 10.97 -34.93
C GLN A 182 -3.90 11.94 -33.76
N LEU A 183 -3.44 13.19 -33.92
CA LEU A 183 -3.60 14.24 -32.92
C LEU A 183 -5.08 14.56 -32.71
N GLN A 184 -5.86 14.64 -33.78
CA GLN A 184 -7.30 14.89 -33.72
C GLN A 184 -8.04 13.76 -32.99
N ASP A 185 -7.71 12.51 -33.30
CA ASP A 185 -8.27 11.33 -32.62
C ASP A 185 -7.91 11.30 -31.13
N ALA A 186 -6.66 11.60 -30.79
CA ALA A 186 -6.21 11.68 -29.39
C ALA A 186 -6.95 12.77 -28.61
N ARG A 187 -7.17 13.95 -29.23
CA ARG A 187 -7.97 15.04 -28.62
C ARG A 187 -9.41 14.60 -28.36
N LEU A 188 -10.05 13.92 -29.31
CA LEU A 188 -11.40 13.38 -29.13
C LEU A 188 -11.46 12.31 -28.04
N GLN A 189 -10.41 11.49 -27.92
CA GLN A 189 -10.32 10.47 -26.86
C GLN A 189 -10.20 11.11 -25.47
N ILE A 190 -9.40 12.16 -25.32
CA ILE A 190 -9.27 12.91 -24.06
C ILE A 190 -10.63 13.47 -23.64
N ILE A 191 -11.35 14.15 -24.54
CA ILE A 191 -12.68 14.71 -24.25
C ILE A 191 -13.65 13.62 -23.78
N ARG A 192 -13.66 12.44 -24.44
CA ARG A 192 -14.51 11.30 -24.03
C ARG A 192 -14.14 10.75 -22.65
N LEU A 193 -12.85 10.76 -22.28
CA LEU A 193 -12.40 10.32 -20.97
C LEU A 193 -12.75 11.33 -19.88
N GLU A 194 -12.61 12.62 -20.15
CA GLU A 194 -13.02 13.71 -19.25
C GLU A 194 -14.53 13.67 -18.98
N GLU A 195 -15.36 13.49 -20.00
CA GLU A 195 -16.81 13.33 -19.82
C GLU A 195 -17.17 12.10 -18.99
N LYS A 196 -16.48 10.98 -19.20
CA LYS A 196 -16.68 9.76 -18.40
C LYS A 196 -16.27 9.97 -16.96
N ALA A 197 -15.11 10.60 -16.72
CA ALA A 197 -14.63 10.92 -15.38
C ALA A 197 -15.60 11.85 -14.64
N PHE A 198 -16.10 12.90 -15.31
CA PHE A 198 -17.07 13.82 -14.73
C PHE A 198 -18.40 13.13 -14.38
N LYS A 199 -18.90 12.25 -15.27
CA LYS A 199 -20.11 11.46 -15.01
C LYS A 199 -19.92 10.50 -13.83
N GLU A 200 -18.75 9.88 -13.73
CA GLU A 200 -18.44 8.93 -12.67
C GLU A 200 -18.26 9.63 -11.31
N ASP A 201 -17.55 10.76 -11.26
CA ASP A 201 -17.46 11.61 -10.05
C ASP A 201 -18.86 12.07 -9.59
N GLY A 202 -19.72 12.48 -10.53
CA GLY A 202 -21.11 12.81 -10.24
C GLY A 202 -21.92 11.63 -9.67
N ARG A 203 -21.69 10.41 -10.15
CA ARG A 203 -22.32 9.18 -9.63
C ARG A 203 -21.81 8.83 -8.23
N GLN A 204 -20.50 8.91 -8.02
CA GLN A 204 -19.88 8.64 -6.71
C GLN A 204 -20.38 9.64 -5.66
N LYS A 205 -20.44 10.94 -5.98
CA LYS A 205 -21.01 11.96 -5.10
C LYS A 205 -22.47 11.66 -4.74
N LYS A 206 -23.31 11.29 -5.71
CA LYS A 206 -24.70 10.89 -5.45
C LYS A 206 -24.80 9.64 -4.58
N ALA A 207 -23.97 8.63 -4.85
CA ALA A 207 -23.94 7.40 -4.05
C ALA A 207 -23.51 7.68 -2.60
N ALA A 208 -22.50 8.53 -2.39
CA ALA A 208 -22.03 8.93 -1.06
C ALA A 208 -23.10 9.71 -0.29
N VAL A 209 -23.82 10.64 -0.94
CA VAL A 209 -24.94 11.38 -0.33
C VAL A 209 -26.06 10.43 0.09
N GLU A 210 -26.41 9.45 -0.76
CA GLU A 210 -27.47 8.48 -0.45
C GLU A 210 -27.06 7.51 0.68
N GLN A 211 -25.80 7.07 0.70
CA GLN A 211 -25.25 6.27 1.82
C GLN A 211 -25.28 7.06 3.14
N ASN A 212 -24.87 8.33 3.12
CA ASN A 212 -24.90 9.19 4.29
C ASN A 212 -26.34 9.37 4.80
N LYS A 213 -27.30 9.62 3.90
CA LYS A 213 -28.73 9.69 4.25
C LYS A 213 -29.24 8.41 4.91
N LYS A 214 -28.89 7.24 4.37
CA LYS A 214 -29.24 5.92 4.96
C LYS A 214 -28.62 5.74 6.34
N PHE A 215 -27.35 6.12 6.50
CA PHE A 215 -26.66 6.05 7.78
C PHE A 215 -27.34 6.91 8.87
N LYS A 216 -27.67 8.18 8.54
CA LYS A 216 -28.43 9.05 9.45
C LYS A 216 -29.79 8.47 9.82
N GLN A 217 -30.49 7.87 8.85
CA GLN A 217 -31.76 7.20 9.11
C GLN A 217 -31.58 6.01 10.06
N THR A 218 -30.53 5.19 9.87
CA THR A 218 -30.23 4.07 10.75
C THR A 218 -29.97 4.55 12.18
N ILE A 219 -29.18 5.62 12.38
CA ILE A 219 -28.93 6.17 13.71
C ILE A 219 -30.23 6.69 14.35
N ALA A 220 -31.03 7.46 13.61
CA ALA A 220 -32.32 7.96 14.10
C ALA A 220 -33.26 6.80 14.50
N ASN A 221 -33.28 5.72 13.72
CA ASN A 221 -34.05 4.51 14.02
C ASN A 221 -33.55 3.80 15.28
N ILE A 222 -32.23 3.72 15.50
CA ILE A 222 -31.66 3.14 16.73
C ILE A 222 -32.11 3.95 17.95
N PHE A 223 -32.06 5.28 17.88
CA PHE A 223 -32.58 6.12 18.95
C PHE A 223 -34.10 5.94 19.16
N ALA A 224 -34.88 5.82 18.08
CA ALA A 224 -36.32 5.56 18.14
C ALA A 224 -36.65 4.20 18.79
N GLN A 225 -35.88 3.14 18.51
CA GLN A 225 -36.02 1.85 19.18
C GLN A 225 -35.77 1.96 20.69
N GLY A 226 -34.85 2.84 21.09
CA GLY A 226 -34.61 3.18 22.49
C GLY A 226 -35.66 4.10 23.12
N GLY A 227 -36.75 4.44 22.42
CA GLY A 227 -37.81 5.34 22.88
C GLY A 227 -37.47 6.83 22.78
N TRP A 228 -36.41 7.20 22.05
CA TRP A 228 -36.02 8.60 21.85
C TRP A 228 -36.51 9.11 20.51
N THR A 229 -37.20 10.25 20.52
CA THR A 229 -37.62 10.93 19.29
C THR A 229 -36.43 11.64 18.67
N CYS A 230 -35.80 11.02 17.67
CA CYS A 230 -34.67 11.59 16.93
C CYS A 230 -35.06 11.80 15.46
N SER A 231 -34.86 13.00 14.92
CA SER A 231 -34.96 13.21 13.47
C SER A 231 -33.63 12.87 12.79
N THR A 232 -33.63 12.74 11.46
CA THR A 232 -32.43 12.41 10.67
C THR A 232 -31.46 13.57 10.43
N ASN A 233 -31.66 14.70 11.11
CA ASN A 233 -30.77 15.84 11.03
C ASN A 233 -29.55 15.63 11.94
N ASP A 234 -28.36 16.01 11.51
CA ASP A 234 -27.11 15.76 12.25
C ASP A 234 -27.13 16.41 13.63
N GLU A 235 -27.60 17.66 13.72
CA GLU A 235 -27.69 18.38 14.99
C GLU A 235 -28.66 17.69 15.96
N ASN A 236 -29.76 17.13 15.46
CA ASN A 236 -30.73 16.44 16.30
C ASN A 236 -30.22 15.07 16.75
N ILE A 237 -29.48 14.36 15.89
CA ILE A 237 -28.79 13.11 16.21
C ILE A 237 -27.77 13.37 17.33
N LEU A 238 -26.94 14.40 17.17
CA LEU A 238 -25.92 14.76 18.16
C LEU A 238 -26.53 15.20 19.49
N GLU A 239 -27.58 16.02 19.46
CA GLU A 239 -28.25 16.49 20.67
C GLU A 239 -28.95 15.34 21.41
N THR A 240 -29.62 14.44 20.69
CA THR A 240 -30.23 13.24 21.28
C THR A 240 -29.17 12.34 21.92
N ALA A 241 -28.01 12.17 21.25
CA ALA A 241 -26.89 11.41 21.80
C ALA A 241 -26.35 12.05 23.10
N ARG A 242 -26.17 13.38 23.14
CA ARG A 242 -25.75 14.11 24.35
C ARG A 242 -26.74 13.92 25.50
N GLN A 243 -28.04 14.02 25.22
CA GLN A 243 -29.07 13.81 26.24
C GLN A 243 -29.09 12.37 26.77
N LEU A 244 -28.90 11.38 25.89
CA LEU A 244 -28.77 9.98 26.29
C LEU A 244 -27.57 9.76 27.21
N ILE A 245 -26.41 10.31 26.85
CA ILE A 245 -25.18 10.25 27.68
C ILE A 245 -25.43 10.89 29.05
N ALA A 246 -26.03 12.07 29.09
CA ALA A 246 -26.33 12.76 30.36
C ALA A 246 -27.28 11.94 31.25
N LYS A 247 -28.35 11.34 30.68
CA LYS A 247 -29.25 10.46 31.44
C LYS A 247 -28.54 9.19 31.93
N PHE A 248 -27.64 8.62 31.13
CA PHE A 248 -26.86 7.45 31.53
C PHE A 248 -25.91 7.78 32.69
N GLN A 249 -25.20 8.90 32.62
CA GLN A 249 -24.34 9.38 33.71
C GLN A 249 -25.12 9.61 35.00
N LEU A 250 -26.32 10.21 34.92
CA LEU A 250 -27.18 10.41 36.09
C LEU A 250 -27.66 9.07 36.69
N LYS A 251 -28.03 8.09 35.86
CA LYS A 251 -28.39 6.74 36.32
C LYS A 251 -27.21 6.04 36.97
N SER A 252 -26.03 6.12 36.37
CA SER A 252 -24.79 5.57 36.92
C SER A 252 -24.48 6.13 38.32
N ALA A 253 -24.53 7.46 38.47
CA ALA A 253 -24.35 8.11 39.77
C ALA A 253 -25.39 7.66 40.82
N ASN A 254 -26.64 7.46 40.40
CA ASN A 254 -27.69 6.92 41.27
C ASN A 254 -27.43 5.47 41.68
N CYS A 255 -26.96 4.62 40.76
CA CYS A 255 -26.57 3.24 41.08
C CYS A 255 -25.44 3.22 42.12
N SER A 256 -24.38 4.01 41.92
CA SER A 256 -23.28 4.12 42.88
C SER A 256 -23.74 4.59 44.26
N ARG A 257 -24.72 5.51 44.31
CA ARG A 257 -25.34 5.93 45.58
C ARG A 257 -26.17 4.82 46.24
N LEU A 258 -26.92 4.04 45.47
CA LEU A 258 -27.66 2.91 46.02
C LEU A 258 -26.73 1.78 46.49
N GLU A 259 -25.63 1.54 45.78
CA GLU A 259 -24.59 0.60 46.18
C GLU A 259 -23.90 1.02 47.49
N SER A 260 -23.59 2.32 47.66
CA SER A 260 -23.03 2.82 48.92
C SER A 260 -24.03 2.72 50.09
N GLN A 261 -25.33 2.93 49.82
CA GLN A 261 -26.37 2.68 50.83
C GLN A 261 -26.49 1.18 51.17
N ASN A 262 -26.42 0.30 50.17
CA ASN A 262 -26.51 -1.15 50.37
C ASN A 262 -25.33 -1.67 51.22
N THR A 263 -24.11 -1.22 50.94
CA THR A 263 -22.91 -1.55 51.73
C THR A 263 -23.01 -1.03 53.17
N THR A 264 -23.54 0.18 53.37
CA THR A 264 -23.81 0.72 54.71
C THR A 264 -24.86 -0.11 55.46
N LEU A 265 -25.95 -0.52 54.81
CA LEU A 265 -26.97 -1.36 55.44
C LEU A 265 -26.45 -2.76 55.76
N ARG A 266 -25.64 -3.37 54.88
CA ARG A 266 -25.00 -4.66 55.13
C ARG A 266 -24.10 -4.61 56.37
N SER A 267 -23.22 -3.62 56.46
CA SER A 267 -22.36 -3.45 57.64
C SER A 267 -23.16 -3.27 58.94
N ARG A 268 -24.31 -2.56 58.88
CA ARG A 268 -25.21 -2.43 60.03
C ARG A 268 -25.89 -3.74 60.42
N ILE A 269 -26.26 -4.59 59.45
CA ILE A 269 -26.80 -5.93 59.72
C ILE A 269 -25.73 -6.80 60.38
N GLU A 270 -24.51 -6.82 59.85
CA GLU A 270 -23.39 -7.57 60.43
C GLU A 270 -23.09 -7.14 61.89
N GLU A 271 -23.19 -5.84 62.19
CA GLU A 271 -23.07 -5.31 63.55
C GLU A 271 -24.19 -5.82 64.47
N LEU A 272 -25.43 -5.82 63.99
CA LEU A 272 -26.59 -6.31 64.74
C LEU A 272 -26.50 -7.81 65.00
N GLU A 273 -26.10 -8.59 63.99
CA GLU A 273 -25.84 -10.03 64.15
C GLU A 273 -24.77 -10.28 65.21
N ARG A 274 -23.69 -9.49 65.21
CA ARG A 274 -22.66 -9.57 66.26
C ARG A 274 -23.23 -9.26 67.65
N CYS A 275 -23.99 -8.18 67.79
CA CYS A 275 -24.67 -7.83 69.04
C CYS A 275 -25.60 -8.96 69.52
N VAL A 276 -26.37 -9.57 68.62
CA VAL A 276 -27.27 -10.68 68.94
C VAL A 276 -26.47 -11.87 69.45
N THR A 277 -25.42 -12.30 68.74
CA THR A 277 -24.59 -13.44 69.18
C THR A 277 -23.91 -13.19 70.54
N GLU A 278 -23.53 -11.95 70.85
CA GLU A 278 -23.00 -11.58 72.16
C GLU A 278 -24.07 -11.65 73.26
N SER A 279 -25.28 -11.16 72.96
CA SER A 279 -26.42 -11.25 73.89
C SER A 279 -26.82 -12.70 74.17
N GLU A 280 -26.82 -13.58 73.16
CA GLU A 280 -27.09 -15.01 73.30
C GLU A 280 -26.04 -15.68 74.18
N LYS A 281 -24.74 -15.37 73.98
CA LYS A 281 -23.66 -15.83 74.86
C LYS A 281 -23.86 -15.38 76.31
N ARG A 282 -24.32 -14.15 76.53
CA ARG A 282 -24.61 -13.63 77.87
C ARG A 282 -25.80 -14.34 78.51
N ILE A 283 -26.88 -14.58 77.75
CA ILE A 283 -28.05 -15.35 78.21
C ILE A 283 -27.64 -16.78 78.57
N ALA A 284 -26.82 -17.44 77.74
CA ALA A 284 -26.31 -18.78 78.02
C ALA A 284 -25.51 -18.84 79.34
N LYS A 285 -24.65 -17.85 79.60
CA LYS A 285 -23.92 -17.74 80.88
C LYS A 285 -24.87 -17.57 82.07
N LEU A 286 -25.82 -16.64 81.98
CA LEU A 286 -26.81 -16.41 83.04
C LEU A 286 -27.70 -17.64 83.28
N ASN A 287 -28.07 -18.36 82.24
CA ASN A 287 -28.83 -19.60 82.36
C ASN A 287 -28.03 -20.70 83.06
N HIS A 288 -26.72 -20.80 82.78
CA HIS A 288 -25.82 -21.71 83.48
C HIS A 288 -25.69 -21.34 84.97
N GLU A 289 -25.49 -20.07 85.29
CA GLU A 289 -25.44 -19.57 86.67
C GLU A 289 -26.77 -19.83 87.42
N ASN A 290 -27.91 -19.57 86.78
CA ASN A 290 -29.23 -19.87 87.32
C ASN A 290 -29.42 -21.37 87.57
N ALA A 291 -28.95 -22.23 86.68
CA ALA A 291 -29.00 -23.68 86.88
C ALA A 291 -28.19 -24.11 88.12
N LEU A 292 -26.99 -23.56 88.30
CA LEU A 292 -26.17 -23.78 89.50
C LEU A 292 -26.86 -23.28 90.77
N GLN A 293 -27.52 -22.12 90.73
CA GLN A 293 -28.28 -21.60 91.88
C GLN A 293 -29.47 -22.48 92.25
N ARG A 294 -30.25 -22.96 91.26
CA ARG A 294 -31.35 -23.90 91.51
C ARG A 294 -30.85 -25.21 92.12
N GLU A 295 -29.70 -25.72 91.68
CA GLU A 295 -29.11 -26.91 92.27
C GLU A 295 -28.73 -26.69 93.75
N ARG A 296 -28.26 -25.48 94.11
CA ARG A 296 -27.99 -25.11 95.52
C ARG A 296 -29.27 -25.02 96.34
N LEU A 297 -30.33 -24.41 95.80
CA LEU A 297 -31.63 -24.27 96.48
C LEU A 297 -32.28 -25.64 96.72
N ASN A 298 -32.25 -26.54 95.74
CA ASN A 298 -32.77 -27.91 95.91
C ASN A 298 -32.04 -28.68 97.02
N LYS A 299 -30.76 -28.38 97.28
CA LYS A 299 -30.01 -28.97 98.40
C LYS A 299 -30.45 -28.39 99.77
N THR A 300 -30.95 -27.16 99.80
CA THR A 300 -31.45 -26.52 101.03
C THR A 300 -32.93 -26.79 101.31
N ASP A 301 -33.76 -27.04 100.29
CA ASP A 301 -35.19 -27.35 100.44
C ASP A 301 -35.48 -28.71 101.11
N VAL A 302 -34.47 -29.58 101.24
CA VAL A 302 -34.58 -30.79 102.07
C VAL A 302 -34.80 -30.44 103.55
N HIS A 303 -34.44 -29.23 104.01
CA HIS A 303 -34.65 -28.80 105.40
C HIS A 303 -36.01 -28.13 105.64
N THR A 304 -36.67 -27.58 104.61
CA THR A 304 -37.98 -26.91 104.75
C THR A 304 -39.15 -27.89 104.76
N HIS A 305 -39.04 -29.03 104.08
CA HIS A 305 -40.09 -30.06 104.08
C HIS A 305 -40.29 -30.72 105.46
N VAL A 306 -39.22 -30.84 106.26
CA VAL A 306 -39.27 -31.44 107.61
C VAL A 306 -39.99 -30.53 108.62
N CYS A 307 -39.92 -29.21 108.47
CA CYS A 307 -40.63 -28.28 109.36
C CYS A 307 -42.15 -28.27 109.13
N GLY A 308 -42.61 -28.45 107.89
CA GLY A 308 -44.05 -28.48 107.57
C GLY A 308 -44.78 -29.72 108.10
N GLU A 309 -44.09 -30.87 108.14
CA GLU A 309 -44.65 -32.12 108.70
C GLU A 309 -44.76 -32.06 110.23
N LEU A 310 -43.82 -31.39 110.91
CA LEU A 310 -43.86 -31.18 112.36
C LEU A 310 -44.97 -30.22 112.81
N THR A 311 -45.21 -29.13 112.08
CA THR A 311 -46.34 -28.23 112.37
C THR A 311 -47.67 -28.92 112.11
N SER A 312 -47.78 -29.71 111.03
CA SER A 312 -49.00 -30.48 110.74
C SER A 312 -49.29 -31.54 111.81
N MET A 313 -48.27 -32.26 112.30
CA MET A 313 -48.45 -33.19 113.42
C MET A 313 -48.86 -32.48 114.71
N ASN A 314 -48.26 -31.34 115.04
CA ASN A 314 -48.62 -30.58 116.25
C ASN A 314 -50.05 -30.03 116.18
N GLU A 315 -50.53 -29.60 115.01
CA GLU A 315 -51.92 -29.17 114.82
C GLU A 315 -52.90 -30.33 114.95
N GLN A 316 -52.59 -31.50 114.36
CA GLN A 316 -53.39 -32.71 114.53
C GLN A 316 -53.42 -33.19 115.99
N PHE A 317 -52.31 -33.06 116.72
CA PHE A 317 -52.22 -33.41 118.14
C PHE A 317 -53.01 -32.43 119.02
N LYS A 318 -52.95 -31.13 118.72
CA LYS A 318 -53.77 -30.11 119.39
C LYS A 318 -55.26 -30.35 119.17
N GLU A 319 -55.65 -30.68 117.94
CA GLU A 319 -57.03 -31.00 117.60
C GLU A 319 -57.50 -32.27 118.32
N TYR A 320 -56.64 -33.28 118.45
CA TYR A 320 -56.92 -34.49 119.23
C TYR A 320 -57.13 -34.18 120.72
N LEU A 321 -56.25 -33.40 121.34
CA LEU A 321 -56.40 -32.99 122.75
C LEU A 321 -57.65 -32.14 122.98
N GLN A 322 -58.01 -31.26 122.02
CA GLN A 322 -59.26 -30.50 122.09
C GLN A 322 -60.50 -31.40 121.98
N ARG A 323 -60.48 -32.41 121.10
CA ARG A 323 -61.55 -33.43 121.03
C ARG A 323 -61.65 -34.23 122.33
N LEU A 324 -60.51 -34.58 122.94
CA LEU A 324 -60.45 -35.27 124.22
C LEU A 324 -61.05 -34.39 125.35
N ALA A 325 -60.72 -33.11 125.39
CA ALA A 325 -61.31 -32.15 126.32
C ALA A 325 -62.83 -32.02 126.17
N HIS A 326 -63.31 -32.00 124.92
CA HIS A 326 -64.73 -31.97 124.61
C HIS A 326 -65.45 -33.23 125.11
N SER A 327 -64.84 -34.40 124.96
CA SER A 327 -65.39 -35.68 125.45
C SER A 327 -65.47 -35.74 126.98
N MET A 328 -64.63 -34.98 127.68
CA MET A 328 -64.66 -34.81 129.14
C MET A 328 -65.63 -33.72 129.61
N SER A 329 -66.49 -33.20 128.70
CA SER A 329 -67.45 -32.13 128.96
C SER A 329 -66.80 -30.83 129.48
N ILE A 330 -65.59 -30.53 129.00
CA ILE A 330 -64.90 -29.27 129.27
C ILE A 330 -65.33 -28.28 128.20
N GLU A 331 -65.84 -27.12 128.63
CA GLU A 331 -66.37 -26.12 127.72
C GLU A 331 -65.26 -25.63 126.75
N PRO A 332 -65.50 -25.65 125.42
CA PRO A 332 -64.49 -25.31 124.42
C PRO A 332 -63.98 -23.86 124.54
N LEU A 333 -64.74 -22.99 125.21
CA LEU A 333 -64.34 -21.61 125.49
C LEU A 333 -63.10 -21.53 126.41
N ILE A 334 -62.87 -22.56 127.22
CA ILE A 334 -61.76 -22.65 128.18
C ILE A 334 -60.53 -23.29 127.52
N THR A 335 -60.71 -24.24 126.61
CA THR A 335 -59.63 -25.05 126.01
C THR A 335 -59.11 -24.52 124.66
N SER A 336 -59.91 -23.71 123.96
CA SER A 336 -59.53 -23.08 122.69
C SER A 336 -58.32 -22.12 122.78
N PRO A 337 -58.20 -21.26 123.83
CA PRO A 337 -57.05 -20.37 123.95
C PRO A 337 -55.80 -21.02 124.56
N MET A 338 -55.87 -22.27 125.03
CA MET A 338 -54.74 -22.95 125.67
C MET A 338 -53.69 -23.40 124.64
N GLU A 339 -52.41 -23.27 124.99
CA GLU A 339 -51.33 -23.87 124.21
C GLU A 339 -51.25 -25.39 124.41
N LEU A 340 -50.63 -26.11 123.47
CA LEU A 340 -50.63 -27.59 123.43
C LEU A 340 -50.25 -28.22 124.79
N TYR A 341 -49.17 -27.71 125.41
CA TYR A 341 -48.67 -28.21 126.69
C TYR A 341 -49.58 -27.84 127.88
N GLU A 342 -50.25 -26.68 127.83
CA GLU A 342 -51.20 -26.25 128.88
C GLU A 342 -52.47 -27.09 128.84
N LEU A 343 -52.93 -27.44 127.63
CA LEU A 343 -54.07 -28.31 127.41
C LEU A 343 -53.77 -29.76 127.86
N GLU A 344 -52.56 -30.25 127.62
CA GLU A 344 -52.08 -31.56 128.08
C GLU A 344 -52.11 -31.64 129.62
N ASP A 345 -51.48 -30.69 130.31
CA ASP A 345 -51.44 -30.65 131.78
C ASP A 345 -52.84 -30.49 132.40
N PHE A 346 -53.68 -29.66 131.80
CA PHE A 346 -55.06 -29.44 132.27
C PHE A 346 -55.92 -30.71 132.15
N LEU A 347 -55.78 -31.45 131.04
CA LEU A 347 -56.49 -32.72 130.84
C LEU A 347 -55.97 -33.82 131.76
N LEU A 348 -54.66 -33.93 131.93
CA LEU A 348 -54.04 -34.88 132.86
C LEU A 348 -54.54 -34.69 134.30
N GLU A 349 -54.70 -33.45 134.75
CA GLU A 349 -55.18 -33.16 136.10
C GLU A 349 -56.69 -33.41 136.27
N ARG A 350 -57.46 -33.29 135.17
CA ARG A 350 -58.89 -33.58 135.13
C ARG A 350 -59.18 -35.08 135.05
N VAL A 351 -58.38 -35.84 134.31
CA VAL A 351 -58.45 -37.31 134.21
C VAL A 351 -58.18 -37.97 135.57
N LYS A 352 -57.31 -37.39 136.40
CA LYS A 352 -57.07 -37.84 137.79
C LYS A 352 -58.30 -37.70 138.72
N ARG A 353 -59.37 -36.99 138.33
CA ARG A 353 -60.50 -36.63 139.23
C ARG A 353 -61.89 -37.11 138.78
N ALA A 354 -62.02 -37.94 137.75
CA ALA A 354 -63.33 -38.36 137.24
C ALA A 354 -63.65 -39.85 137.49
N PRO A 355 -64.74 -40.19 138.22
CA PRO A 355 -65.25 -41.56 138.32
C PRO A 355 -66.09 -41.94 137.09
N ALA A 356 -66.03 -43.23 136.73
CA ALA A 356 -66.70 -43.84 135.60
C ALA A 356 -68.21 -44.06 135.85
N SER A 357 -69.05 -43.71 134.88
CA SER A 357 -70.43 -44.23 134.72
C SER A 357 -70.90 -43.92 133.29
N SER A 358 -70.99 -44.93 132.43
CA SER A 358 -72.22 -45.69 132.06
C SER A 358 -72.94 -45.07 130.85
N GLN A 359 -72.85 -45.66 129.66
CA GLN A 359 -73.67 -46.77 129.15
C GLN A 359 -75.15 -46.37 128.92
N GLN A 360 -75.49 -46.01 127.69
CA GLN A 360 -76.76 -46.34 127.03
C GLN A 360 -76.70 -46.01 125.52
N ASP A 361 -77.59 -46.64 124.74
CA ASP A 361 -77.82 -46.52 123.29
C ASP A 361 -77.07 -47.45 122.31
N ILE A 362 -77.18 -48.76 122.53
CA ILE A 362 -76.77 -49.81 121.57
C ILE A 362 -77.74 -49.91 120.36
N ASP A 363 -78.99 -49.44 120.48
CA ASP A 363 -80.00 -49.56 119.41
C ASP A 363 -80.06 -48.39 118.41
N GLY A 364 -79.57 -47.19 118.80
CA GLY A 364 -79.31 -46.09 117.87
C GLY A 364 -78.10 -46.38 116.97
N VAL A 365 -77.10 -47.06 117.53
CA VAL A 365 -75.85 -47.45 116.86
C VAL A 365 -76.12 -48.37 115.67
N SER A 366 -77.03 -49.34 115.77
CA SER A 366 -77.32 -50.28 114.67
C SER A 366 -78.03 -49.62 113.47
N ARG A 367 -78.97 -48.68 113.72
CA ARG A 367 -79.64 -47.92 112.65
C ARG A 367 -78.72 -46.91 112.00
N LEU A 368 -77.89 -46.25 112.80
CA LEU A 368 -76.82 -45.38 112.29
C LEU A 368 -75.79 -46.20 111.50
N GLN A 369 -75.39 -47.39 111.95
CA GLN A 369 -74.52 -48.31 111.20
C GLN A 369 -75.10 -48.69 109.84
N GLN A 370 -76.38 -49.05 109.75
CA GLN A 370 -77.00 -49.34 108.44
C GLN A 370 -77.06 -48.11 107.53
N ARG A 371 -77.31 -46.92 108.08
CA ARG A 371 -77.30 -45.68 107.30
C ARG A 371 -75.89 -45.30 106.84
N ILE A 372 -74.89 -45.48 107.71
CA ILE A 372 -73.47 -45.29 107.41
C ILE A 372 -73.06 -46.26 106.30
N GLN A 373 -73.41 -47.54 106.38
CA GLN A 373 -73.08 -48.51 105.33
C GLN A 373 -73.71 -48.13 103.99
N ARG A 374 -74.99 -47.75 103.94
CA ARG A 374 -75.62 -47.28 102.68
C ARG A 374 -74.95 -46.03 102.12
N LEU A 375 -74.55 -45.09 102.98
CA LEU A 375 -73.84 -43.89 102.55
C LEU A 375 -72.41 -44.20 102.09
N GLN A 376 -71.73 -45.16 102.71
CA GLN A 376 -70.43 -45.67 102.28
C GLN A 376 -70.51 -46.38 100.93
N ASP A 377 -71.53 -47.21 100.71
CA ASP A 377 -71.77 -47.89 99.44
C ASP A 377 -72.10 -46.87 98.32
N GLN A 378 -72.89 -45.84 98.64
CA GLN A 378 -73.16 -44.72 97.73
C GLN A 378 -71.90 -43.91 97.42
N LEU A 379 -71.06 -43.64 98.43
CA LEU A 379 -69.79 -42.94 98.25
C LEU A 379 -68.84 -43.76 97.38
N ALA A 380 -68.66 -45.04 97.67
CA ALA A 380 -67.85 -45.97 96.88
C ALA A 380 -68.36 -46.07 95.43
N SER A 381 -69.69 -46.13 95.23
CA SER A 381 -70.28 -46.09 93.89
C SER A 381 -69.97 -44.78 93.15
N LYS A 382 -70.02 -43.64 93.84
CA LYS A 382 -69.66 -42.34 93.28
C LYS A 382 -68.16 -42.22 92.99
N ASP A 383 -67.30 -42.80 93.82
CA ASP A 383 -65.85 -42.83 93.60
C ASP A 383 -65.49 -43.63 92.35
N VAL A 384 -66.13 -44.80 92.15
CA VAL A 384 -65.97 -45.59 90.90
C VAL A 384 -66.46 -44.79 89.68
N GLN A 385 -67.59 -44.08 89.80
CA GLN A 385 -68.05 -43.19 88.73
C GLN A 385 -67.04 -42.07 88.45
N LEU A 386 -66.52 -41.39 89.46
CA LEU A 386 -65.51 -40.33 89.31
C LEU A 386 -64.22 -40.87 88.68
N GLN A 387 -63.77 -42.07 89.06
CA GLN A 387 -62.61 -42.71 88.45
C GLN A 387 -62.86 -43.01 86.96
N MET A 388 -64.04 -43.49 86.60
CA MET A 388 -64.43 -43.69 85.19
C MET A 388 -64.47 -42.37 84.41
N TRP A 389 -65.00 -41.29 84.99
CA TRP A 389 -65.01 -39.96 84.37
C TRP A 389 -63.59 -39.41 84.19
N ARG A 390 -62.71 -39.59 85.18
CA ARG A 390 -61.29 -39.23 85.07
C ARG A 390 -60.60 -40.00 83.93
N GLN A 391 -60.81 -41.32 83.84
CA GLN A 391 -60.27 -42.13 82.74
C GLN A 391 -60.82 -41.73 81.36
N LYS A 392 -62.10 -41.38 81.26
CA LYS A 392 -62.67 -40.83 80.02
C LYS A 392 -62.06 -39.48 79.66
N ALA A 393 -61.85 -38.60 80.65
CA ALA A 393 -61.22 -37.30 80.45
C ALA A 393 -59.78 -37.45 79.96
N THR A 394 -58.97 -38.30 80.61
CA THR A 394 -57.58 -38.56 80.19
C THR A 394 -57.53 -39.16 78.79
N LYS A 395 -58.41 -40.12 78.46
CA LYS A 395 -58.47 -40.69 77.11
C LYS A 395 -58.85 -39.64 76.06
N SER A 396 -59.83 -38.78 76.35
CA SER A 396 -60.20 -37.69 75.43
C SER A 396 -59.06 -36.66 75.26
N GLU A 397 -58.29 -36.41 76.31
CA GLU A 397 -57.13 -35.52 76.26
C GLU A 397 -55.98 -36.13 75.43
N GLU A 398 -55.73 -37.44 75.57
CA GLU A 398 -54.78 -38.18 74.72
C GLU A 398 -55.20 -38.17 73.24
N GLU A 399 -56.49 -38.37 72.95
CA GLU A 399 -57.04 -38.27 71.59
C GLU A 399 -56.87 -36.86 71.01
N VAL A 400 -57.18 -35.80 71.77
CA VAL A 400 -56.93 -34.41 71.34
C VAL A 400 -55.45 -34.12 71.14
N ASN A 401 -54.58 -34.59 72.03
CA ASN A 401 -53.14 -34.36 71.93
C ASN A 401 -52.53 -35.12 70.74
N SER A 402 -53.00 -36.34 70.45
CA SER A 402 -52.57 -37.10 69.26
C SER A 402 -53.05 -36.45 67.97
N ALA A 403 -54.29 -35.93 67.93
CA ALA A 403 -54.82 -35.17 66.79
C ALA A 403 -54.00 -33.88 66.56
N ARG A 404 -53.69 -33.13 67.61
CA ARG A 404 -52.83 -31.92 67.52
C ARG A 404 -51.44 -32.24 66.99
N LYS A 405 -50.80 -33.31 67.49
CA LYS A 405 -49.48 -33.75 66.98
C LYS A 405 -49.56 -34.11 65.49
N SER A 406 -50.57 -34.86 65.09
CA SER A 406 -50.79 -35.22 63.67
C SER A 406 -51.03 -33.98 62.79
N GLU A 407 -51.77 -32.99 63.28
CA GLU A 407 -52.01 -31.73 62.58
C GLU A 407 -50.71 -30.93 62.41
N THR A 408 -49.90 -30.81 63.48
CA THR A 408 -48.61 -30.13 63.40
C THR A 408 -47.65 -30.83 62.42
N GLU A 409 -47.58 -32.16 62.43
CA GLU A 409 -46.76 -32.91 61.48
C GLU A 409 -47.25 -32.74 60.03
N ALA A 410 -48.56 -32.66 59.81
CA ALA A 410 -49.13 -32.41 58.49
C ALA A 410 -48.77 -31.02 57.97
N LEU A 411 -48.87 -29.99 58.83
CA LEU A 411 -48.48 -28.62 58.50
C LEU A 411 -46.97 -28.50 58.20
N GLU A 412 -46.12 -29.16 58.99
CA GLU A 412 -44.67 -29.20 58.73
C GLU A 412 -44.34 -29.88 57.40
N LYS A 413 -44.98 -31.02 57.10
CA LYS A 413 -44.82 -31.72 55.81
C LYS A 413 -45.29 -30.85 54.64
N GLN A 414 -46.40 -30.13 54.80
CA GLN A 414 -46.90 -29.19 53.80
C GLN A 414 -45.89 -28.05 53.57
N SER A 415 -45.40 -27.42 54.65
CA SER A 415 -44.41 -26.34 54.57
C SER A 415 -43.12 -26.80 53.87
N LEU A 416 -42.63 -28.00 54.20
CA LEU A 416 -41.46 -28.60 53.53
C LEU A 416 -41.71 -28.90 52.05
N ALA A 417 -42.90 -29.36 51.69
CA ALA A 417 -43.28 -29.61 50.31
C ALA A 417 -43.35 -28.31 49.50
N GLU A 418 -43.95 -27.25 50.07
CA GLU A 418 -44.00 -25.91 49.48
C GLU A 418 -42.60 -25.32 49.30
N GLN A 419 -41.73 -25.45 50.31
CA GLN A 419 -40.34 -25.01 50.22
C GLN A 419 -39.56 -25.75 49.12
N ARG A 420 -39.77 -27.07 48.97
CA ARG A 420 -39.15 -27.86 47.90
C ARG A 420 -39.69 -27.45 46.53
N ALA A 421 -40.98 -27.21 46.39
CA ALA A 421 -41.60 -26.74 45.14
C ALA A 421 -41.04 -25.37 44.72
N LEU A 422 -40.91 -24.43 45.68
CA LEU A 422 -40.31 -23.12 45.42
C LEU A 422 -38.83 -23.22 45.01
N LYS A 423 -38.05 -24.11 45.65
CA LYS A 423 -36.66 -24.37 45.25
C LYS A 423 -36.57 -24.97 43.85
N ALA A 424 -37.44 -25.94 43.53
CA ALA A 424 -37.51 -26.54 42.21
C ALA A 424 -37.83 -25.49 41.13
N HIS A 425 -38.83 -24.64 41.37
CA HIS A 425 -39.18 -23.56 40.45
C HIS A 425 -38.02 -22.57 40.26
N ARG A 426 -37.31 -22.19 41.32
CA ARG A 426 -36.11 -21.32 41.19
C ARG A 426 -35.05 -21.98 40.33
N SER A 427 -34.71 -23.24 40.60
CA SER A 427 -33.73 -23.98 39.78
C SER A 427 -34.17 -24.14 38.32
N GLU A 428 -35.46 -24.32 38.05
CA GLU A 428 -35.99 -24.39 36.69
C GLU A 428 -35.85 -23.05 35.96
N THR A 429 -36.15 -21.92 36.62
CA THR A 429 -35.93 -20.59 36.03
C THR A 429 -34.46 -20.31 35.72
N GLU A 430 -33.53 -20.75 36.56
CA GLU A 430 -32.10 -20.63 36.31
C GLU A 430 -31.64 -21.51 35.14
N VAL A 431 -32.11 -22.76 35.07
CA VAL A 431 -31.84 -23.65 33.92
C VAL A 431 -32.38 -23.05 32.62
N ASN A 432 -33.56 -22.44 32.63
CA ASN A 432 -34.11 -21.78 31.44
C ASN A 432 -33.29 -20.56 31.02
N LYS A 433 -32.84 -19.72 31.97
CA LYS A 433 -31.92 -18.61 31.68
C LYS A 433 -30.60 -19.09 31.07
N LEU A 434 -30.00 -20.14 31.63
CA LEU A 434 -28.78 -20.73 31.10
C LEU A 434 -28.98 -21.33 29.70
N ARG A 435 -30.15 -21.92 29.42
CA ARG A 435 -30.50 -22.41 28.08
C ARG A 435 -30.62 -21.28 27.06
N GLU A 436 -31.26 -20.17 27.44
CA GLU A 436 -31.36 -18.97 26.60
C GLU A 436 -29.97 -18.37 26.32
N GLU A 437 -29.12 -18.29 27.33
CA GLU A 437 -27.74 -17.83 27.18
C GLU A 437 -26.92 -18.75 26.26
N ILE A 438 -27.05 -20.07 26.40
CA ILE A 438 -26.41 -21.03 25.48
C ILE A 438 -26.89 -20.84 24.04
N LEU A 439 -28.19 -20.58 23.83
CA LEU A 439 -28.73 -20.32 22.49
C LEU A 439 -28.18 -19.01 21.92
N HIS A 440 -28.08 -17.97 22.74
CA HIS A 440 -27.50 -16.69 22.34
C HIS A 440 -26.02 -16.83 21.95
N LEU A 441 -25.21 -17.48 22.81
CA LEU A 441 -23.79 -17.73 22.54
C LEU A 441 -23.57 -18.59 21.29
N LYS A 442 -24.48 -19.54 20.99
CA LYS A 442 -24.43 -20.31 19.73
C LYS A 442 -24.73 -19.46 18.51
N ALA A 443 -25.64 -18.50 18.62
CA ALA A 443 -25.91 -17.55 17.54
C ALA A 443 -24.71 -16.64 17.31
N ASP A 444 -24.12 -16.09 18.38
CA ASP A 444 -22.92 -15.24 18.31
C ASP A 444 -21.72 -16.01 17.73
N LEU A 445 -21.53 -17.27 18.11
CA LEU A 445 -20.49 -18.13 17.55
C LEU A 445 -20.69 -18.33 16.03
N LYS A 446 -21.93 -18.55 15.59
CA LYS A 446 -22.25 -18.68 14.16
C LYS A 446 -21.94 -17.38 13.41
N ASP A 447 -22.38 -16.24 13.96
CA ASP A 447 -22.11 -14.93 13.37
C ASP A 447 -20.59 -14.64 13.30
N SER A 448 -19.85 -15.02 14.34
CA SER A 448 -18.38 -14.94 14.37
C SER A 448 -17.75 -15.82 13.28
N THR A 449 -18.24 -17.04 13.07
CA THR A 449 -17.74 -17.91 11.97
C THR A 449 -18.06 -17.35 10.58
N ASP A 450 -19.24 -16.74 10.39
CA ASP A 450 -19.60 -16.09 9.12
C ASP A 450 -18.75 -14.83 8.87
N MET A 451 -18.37 -14.11 9.92
CA MET A 451 -17.43 -12.99 9.83
C MET A 451 -16.01 -13.48 9.50
N GLN A 452 -15.55 -14.59 10.08
CA GLN A 452 -14.26 -15.19 9.76
C GLN A 452 -14.20 -15.61 8.28
N ILE A 453 -15.24 -16.28 7.76
CA ILE A 453 -15.31 -16.66 6.33
C ILE A 453 -15.28 -15.42 5.42
N ARG A 454 -15.94 -14.33 5.81
CA ARG A 454 -15.89 -13.07 5.07
C ARG A 454 -14.50 -12.44 5.10
N LEU A 455 -13.84 -12.45 6.26
CA LEU A 455 -12.47 -11.96 6.40
C LEU A 455 -11.50 -12.75 5.53
N GLU A 456 -11.57 -14.09 5.53
CA GLU A 456 -10.74 -14.95 4.68
C GLU A 456 -10.94 -14.64 3.19
N LYS A 457 -12.18 -14.41 2.73
CA LYS A 457 -12.46 -13.99 1.34
C LYS A 457 -11.85 -12.64 1.00
N GLU A 458 -11.91 -11.67 1.90
CA GLU A 458 -11.30 -10.35 1.68
C GLU A 458 -9.76 -10.43 1.70
N VAL A 459 -9.17 -11.27 2.56
CA VAL A 459 -7.73 -11.56 2.55
C VAL A 459 -7.31 -12.17 1.21
N MET A 460 -8.04 -13.17 0.69
CA MET A 460 -7.75 -13.74 -0.63
C MET A 460 -7.85 -12.72 -1.77
N ARG A 461 -8.79 -11.76 -1.68
CA ARG A 461 -8.90 -10.67 -2.67
C ARG A 461 -7.72 -9.72 -2.56
N ALA A 462 -7.31 -9.37 -1.34
CA ALA A 462 -6.16 -8.51 -1.09
C ALA A 462 -4.87 -9.14 -1.64
N THR A 463 -4.62 -10.42 -1.37
CA THR A 463 -3.44 -11.13 -1.92
C THR A 463 -3.46 -11.19 -3.45
N ALA A 464 -4.64 -11.38 -4.06
CA ALA A 464 -4.75 -11.34 -5.52
C ALA A 464 -4.48 -9.93 -6.09
N MET A 465 -4.88 -8.87 -5.38
CA MET A 465 -4.54 -7.50 -5.76
C MET A 465 -3.04 -7.22 -5.59
N GLU A 466 -2.42 -7.66 -4.49
CA GLU A 466 -0.96 -7.57 -4.29
C GLU A 466 -0.19 -8.24 -5.43
N ASP A 467 -0.60 -9.45 -5.86
CA ASP A 467 -0.01 -10.13 -7.02
C ASP A 467 -0.14 -9.29 -8.30
N THR A 468 -1.28 -8.63 -8.52
CA THR A 468 -1.45 -7.76 -9.70
C THR A 468 -0.59 -6.51 -9.63
N VAL A 469 -0.44 -5.92 -8.45
CA VAL A 469 0.44 -4.76 -8.22
C VAL A 469 1.89 -5.14 -8.46
N GLN A 470 2.33 -6.30 -7.95
CA GLN A 470 3.69 -6.80 -8.18
C GLN A 470 3.97 -7.02 -9.67
N ARG A 471 3.01 -7.58 -10.44
CA ARG A 471 3.16 -7.72 -11.90
C ARG A 471 3.26 -6.37 -12.62
N LEU A 472 2.48 -5.38 -12.19
CA LEU A 472 2.55 -4.04 -12.76
C LEU A 472 3.89 -3.35 -12.44
N GLU A 473 4.42 -3.57 -11.23
CA GLU A 473 5.73 -3.06 -10.83
C GLU A 473 6.85 -3.71 -11.66
N ASP A 474 6.79 -5.02 -11.90
CA ASP A 474 7.73 -5.72 -12.78
C ASP A 474 7.68 -5.18 -14.22
N ILE A 475 6.49 -4.90 -14.75
CA ILE A 475 6.32 -4.29 -16.08
C ILE A 475 6.90 -2.87 -16.10
N ARG A 476 6.61 -2.06 -15.06
CA ARG A 476 7.13 -0.70 -14.91
C ARG A 476 8.67 -0.71 -14.90
N GLN A 477 9.28 -1.62 -14.15
CA GLN A 477 10.73 -1.74 -14.08
C GLN A 477 11.33 -2.14 -15.43
N ARG A 478 10.72 -3.09 -16.16
CA ARG A 478 11.16 -3.47 -17.52
C ARG A 478 11.07 -2.30 -18.49
N GLN A 479 9.99 -1.51 -18.42
CA GLN A 479 9.82 -0.32 -19.26
C GLN A 479 10.85 0.76 -18.91
N ALA A 480 11.09 1.02 -17.62
CA ALA A 480 12.10 1.97 -17.17
C ALA A 480 13.50 1.58 -17.68
N ASN A 481 13.87 0.30 -17.57
CA ASN A 481 15.13 -0.21 -18.12
C ASN A 481 15.19 0.00 -19.65
N LYS A 482 14.11 -0.29 -20.37
CA LYS A 482 14.07 -0.12 -21.83
C LYS A 482 14.20 1.34 -22.26
N ILE A 483 13.54 2.25 -21.54
CA ILE A 483 13.68 3.69 -21.75
C ILE A 483 15.13 4.12 -21.50
N GLY A 484 15.75 3.64 -20.41
CA GLY A 484 17.16 3.89 -20.12
C GLY A 484 18.10 3.45 -21.26
N GLU A 485 17.90 2.24 -21.80
CA GLU A 485 18.65 1.75 -22.97
C GLU A 485 18.48 2.65 -24.20
N LEU A 486 17.24 3.04 -24.52
CA LEU A 486 16.95 3.89 -25.68
C LEU A 486 17.54 5.29 -25.52
N VAL A 487 17.50 5.87 -24.32
CA VAL A 487 18.14 7.16 -24.01
C VAL A 487 19.65 7.05 -24.22
N ALA A 488 20.30 5.99 -23.72
CA ALA A 488 21.74 5.79 -23.95
C ALA A 488 22.09 5.63 -25.45
N ILE A 489 21.26 4.93 -26.22
CA ILE A 489 21.43 4.83 -27.68
C ILE A 489 21.29 6.21 -28.35
N LEU A 490 20.29 7.01 -27.95
CA LEU A 490 20.11 8.36 -28.48
C LEU A 490 21.29 9.27 -28.15
N GLU A 491 21.80 9.24 -26.92
CA GLU A 491 22.96 10.02 -26.49
C GLU A 491 24.22 9.62 -27.27
N THR A 492 24.46 8.32 -27.47
CA THR A 492 25.60 7.86 -28.27
C THR A 492 25.47 8.25 -29.75
N GLN A 493 24.25 8.18 -30.31
CA GLN A 493 23.98 8.63 -31.68
C GLN A 493 24.16 10.15 -31.82
N GLN A 494 23.69 10.93 -30.84
CA GLN A 494 23.85 12.40 -30.80
C GLN A 494 25.32 12.80 -30.66
N ALA A 495 26.09 12.09 -29.83
CA ALA A 495 27.53 12.30 -29.73
C ALA A 495 28.25 11.95 -31.05
N ALA A 496 27.82 10.88 -31.73
CA ALA A 496 28.39 10.50 -33.02
C ALA A 496 28.05 11.52 -34.14
N THR A 497 26.83 12.05 -34.18
CA THR A 497 26.46 13.10 -35.14
C THR A 497 27.17 14.41 -34.84
N ALA A 498 27.30 14.82 -33.57
CA ALA A 498 28.09 15.98 -33.18
C ALA A 498 29.56 15.87 -33.63
N ARG A 499 30.18 14.69 -33.45
CA ARG A 499 31.54 14.43 -33.96
C ARG A 499 31.62 14.52 -35.49
N LYS A 500 30.64 13.99 -36.22
CA LYS A 500 30.59 14.09 -37.69
C LYS A 500 30.43 15.53 -38.17
N ILE A 501 29.65 16.35 -37.46
CA ILE A 501 29.52 17.79 -37.74
C ILE A 501 30.86 18.49 -37.52
N LEU A 502 31.50 18.28 -36.37
CA LEU A 502 32.83 18.85 -36.09
C LEU A 502 33.87 18.46 -37.15
N GLN A 503 33.92 17.18 -37.55
CA GLN A 503 34.83 16.74 -38.62
C GLN A 503 34.51 17.36 -39.99
N ARG A 504 33.23 17.64 -40.28
CA ARG A 504 32.83 18.36 -41.49
C ARG A 504 33.30 19.81 -41.43
N ASP A 505 33.08 20.47 -40.31
CA ASP A 505 33.45 21.87 -40.10
C ASP A 505 34.98 22.04 -40.18
N GLU A 506 35.74 21.11 -39.59
CA GLU A 506 37.20 21.06 -39.72
C GLU A 506 37.64 20.90 -41.19
N LYS A 507 37.07 19.95 -41.93
CA LYS A 507 37.38 19.75 -43.37
C LYS A 507 36.99 20.96 -44.23
N GLN A 508 35.90 21.63 -43.88
CA GLN A 508 35.46 22.83 -44.57
C GLN A 508 36.38 24.01 -44.25
N SER A 509 36.87 24.12 -43.02
CA SER A 509 37.89 25.09 -42.61
C SER A 509 39.20 24.87 -43.38
N THR A 510 39.70 23.63 -43.44
CA THR A 510 40.94 23.34 -44.19
C THR A 510 40.79 23.63 -45.68
N LEU A 511 39.64 23.28 -46.28
CA LEU A 511 39.38 23.59 -47.69
C LEU A 511 39.28 25.10 -47.95
N THR A 512 38.68 25.86 -47.03
CA THR A 512 38.61 27.32 -47.15
C THR A 512 39.96 27.98 -46.97
N GLU A 513 40.82 27.45 -46.10
CA GLU A 513 42.23 27.85 -45.97
C GLU A 513 43.02 27.57 -47.25
N GLU A 514 42.97 26.34 -47.77
CA GLU A 514 43.60 25.95 -49.05
C GLU A 514 43.12 26.82 -50.22
N MET A 515 41.81 27.09 -50.28
CA MET A 515 41.23 27.96 -51.30
C MET A 515 41.75 29.40 -51.17
N GLN A 516 41.86 29.93 -49.96
CA GLN A 516 42.46 31.25 -49.73
C GLN A 516 43.95 31.28 -50.11
N GLU A 517 44.71 30.23 -49.84
CA GLU A 517 46.10 30.09 -50.26
C GLU A 517 46.22 30.06 -51.79
N HIS A 518 45.36 29.31 -52.48
CA HIS A 518 45.31 29.31 -53.94
C HIS A 518 44.91 30.67 -54.53
N TYR A 519 43.95 31.38 -53.92
CA TYR A 519 43.62 32.74 -54.34
C TYR A 519 44.81 33.69 -54.20
N LYS A 520 45.56 33.60 -53.09
CA LYS A 520 46.79 34.38 -52.91
C LYS A 520 47.82 34.05 -53.97
N LEU A 521 48.04 32.76 -54.25
CA LEU A 521 48.99 32.30 -55.28
C LEU A 521 48.60 32.79 -56.68
N VAL A 522 47.31 32.74 -57.04
CA VAL A 522 46.82 33.26 -58.33
C VAL A 522 47.04 34.77 -58.42
N GLU A 523 46.80 35.49 -57.34
CA GLU A 523 47.01 36.94 -57.31
C GLU A 523 48.50 37.31 -57.42
N GLU A 524 49.38 36.52 -56.81
CA GLU A 524 50.83 36.63 -56.99
C GLU A 524 51.25 36.37 -58.44
N LEU A 525 50.76 35.29 -59.06
CA LEU A 525 51.02 34.99 -60.48
C LEU A 525 50.45 36.06 -61.43
N ARG A 526 49.33 36.69 -61.08
CA ARG A 526 48.79 37.82 -61.84
C ARG A 526 49.70 39.03 -61.78
N LYS A 527 50.17 39.40 -60.59
CA LYS A 527 51.14 40.49 -60.42
C LYS A 527 52.41 40.21 -61.20
N GLU A 528 52.92 38.99 -61.10
CA GLU A 528 54.10 38.54 -61.84
C GLU A 528 53.90 38.65 -63.36
N ASN A 529 52.74 38.24 -63.88
CA ASN A 529 52.41 38.39 -65.30
C ASN A 529 52.36 39.86 -65.75
N VAL A 530 51.78 40.74 -64.92
CA VAL A 530 51.75 42.18 -65.20
C VAL A 530 53.18 42.74 -65.25
N ASP A 531 54.05 42.33 -64.33
CA ASP A 531 55.46 42.75 -64.31
C ASP A 531 56.24 42.23 -65.53
N LEU A 532 56.02 40.98 -65.93
CA LEU A 532 56.59 40.38 -67.15
C LEU A 532 56.14 41.14 -68.41
N HIS A 533 54.85 41.47 -68.48
CA HIS A 533 54.30 42.23 -69.60
C HIS A 533 54.83 43.67 -69.63
N ASN A 534 54.95 44.33 -68.47
CA ASN A 534 55.56 45.65 -68.34
C ASN A 534 57.02 45.62 -68.79
N PHE A 535 57.78 44.60 -68.40
CA PHE A 535 59.15 44.40 -68.84
C PHE A 535 59.23 44.19 -70.36
N GLN A 536 58.37 43.33 -70.93
CA GLN A 536 58.27 43.13 -72.38
C GLN A 536 57.98 44.45 -73.13
N ASN A 537 57.09 45.29 -72.59
CA ASN A 537 56.79 46.61 -73.13
C ASN A 537 58.00 47.55 -73.08
N VAL A 538 58.74 47.57 -71.97
CA VAL A 538 59.97 48.37 -71.83
C VAL A 538 61.04 47.92 -72.83
N VAL A 539 61.29 46.61 -72.94
CA VAL A 539 62.25 46.05 -73.89
C VAL A 539 61.82 46.32 -75.33
N GLY A 540 60.53 46.18 -75.65
CA GLY A 540 59.97 46.52 -76.96
C GLY A 540 60.25 47.97 -77.34
N ARG A 541 59.97 48.92 -76.43
CA ARG A 541 60.31 50.33 -76.63
C ARG A 541 61.81 50.56 -76.82
N LEU A 542 62.66 49.85 -76.06
CA LEU A 542 64.11 50.00 -76.13
C LEU A 542 64.69 49.52 -77.47
N VAL A 543 64.10 48.46 -78.05
CA VAL A 543 64.58 47.81 -79.28
C VAL A 543 63.80 48.30 -80.53
N GLY A 544 62.79 49.15 -80.36
CA GLY A 544 61.96 49.67 -81.46
C GLY A 544 60.99 48.63 -82.05
N LEU A 545 60.68 47.57 -81.28
CA LEU A 545 59.76 46.51 -81.67
C LEU A 545 58.44 46.65 -80.88
N ARG A 546 57.33 46.27 -81.50
CA ARG A 546 56.05 46.15 -80.77
C ARG A 546 56.14 45.00 -79.77
N ALA A 547 55.60 45.18 -78.58
CA ALA A 547 55.68 44.20 -77.49
C ALA A 547 55.12 42.82 -77.89
N GLU A 548 54.07 42.80 -78.73
CA GLU A 548 53.43 41.60 -79.28
C GLU A 548 54.35 40.74 -80.16
N ASN A 549 55.42 41.33 -80.71
CA ASN A 549 56.37 40.65 -81.60
C ASN A 549 57.61 40.14 -80.84
N LEU A 550 57.69 40.37 -79.53
CA LEU A 550 58.74 39.85 -78.68
C LEU A 550 58.27 38.57 -78.00
N PRO A 551 59.14 37.54 -77.86
CA PRO A 551 58.80 36.36 -77.09
C PRO A 551 58.52 36.75 -75.63
N THR A 552 57.54 36.08 -75.02
CA THR A 552 57.18 36.32 -73.62
C THR A 552 58.41 36.12 -72.73
N PRO A 553 58.82 37.13 -71.94
CA PRO A 553 59.98 37.00 -71.09
C PRO A 553 59.73 35.93 -70.03
N ASN A 554 60.76 35.16 -69.70
CA ASN A 554 60.74 34.26 -68.53
C ASN A 554 61.14 35.08 -67.29
N HIS A 555 60.46 34.87 -66.16
CA HIS A 555 60.78 35.48 -64.87
C HIS A 555 62.25 35.32 -64.49
N ASP A 556 62.87 34.19 -64.84
CA ASP A 556 64.30 33.96 -64.62
C ASP A 556 65.19 35.02 -65.30
N ILE A 557 64.76 35.55 -66.44
CA ILE A 557 65.50 36.57 -67.19
C ILE A 557 65.37 37.93 -66.48
N ILE A 558 64.16 38.27 -66.02
CA ILE A 558 63.93 39.49 -65.21
C ILE A 558 64.75 39.41 -63.93
N GLN A 559 64.69 38.31 -63.20
CA GLN A 559 65.42 38.15 -61.93
C GLN A 559 66.95 38.20 -62.13
N ARG A 560 67.46 37.64 -63.24
CA ARG A 560 68.88 37.79 -63.61
C ARG A 560 69.24 39.22 -63.95
N LEU A 561 68.37 39.95 -64.66
CA LEU A 561 68.57 41.37 -64.96
C LEU A 561 68.49 42.24 -63.70
N GLU A 562 67.56 41.99 -62.80
CA GLU A 562 67.50 42.65 -61.50
C GLU A 562 68.74 42.37 -60.66
N ASN A 563 69.24 41.12 -60.65
CA ASN A 563 70.49 40.79 -59.98
C ASN A 563 71.66 41.56 -60.61
N VAL A 564 71.76 41.62 -61.94
CA VAL A 564 72.77 42.42 -62.64
C VAL A 564 72.61 43.92 -62.33
N LEU A 565 71.39 44.46 -62.32
CA LEU A 565 71.11 45.85 -61.98
C LEU A 565 71.44 46.16 -60.51
N ARG A 566 71.19 45.23 -59.58
CA ARG A 566 71.63 45.34 -58.18
C ARG A 566 73.16 45.39 -58.09
N PHE A 567 73.87 44.57 -58.87
CA PHE A 567 75.33 44.63 -59.00
C PHE A 567 75.83 45.92 -59.67
N VAL A 568 74.99 46.59 -60.46
CA VAL A 568 75.32 47.81 -61.22
C VAL A 568 74.72 49.08 -60.57
N SER A 569 74.18 49.00 -59.34
CA SER A 569 73.53 50.15 -58.70
C SER A 569 74.43 51.39 -58.63
N PHE A 570 73.99 52.45 -59.31
CA PHE A 570 74.56 53.79 -59.24
C PHE A 570 73.81 54.57 -58.17
N ASP A 571 74.52 55.38 -57.38
CA ASP A 571 73.88 56.39 -56.53
C ASP A 571 73.29 57.52 -57.39
N GLU A 572 72.44 58.39 -56.81
CA GLU A 572 71.79 59.53 -57.47
C GLU A 572 72.76 60.53 -58.16
N LYS A 573 74.07 60.29 -58.06
CA LYS A 573 75.15 61.10 -58.63
C LYS A 573 75.99 60.34 -59.68
N GLY A 574 75.55 59.16 -60.13
CA GLY A 574 76.17 58.44 -61.25
C GLY A 574 77.52 57.78 -60.93
N ARG A 575 77.84 57.47 -59.66
CA ARG A 575 79.08 56.75 -59.30
C ARG A 575 78.79 55.27 -59.03
N ARG A 576 79.66 54.39 -59.56
CA ARG A 576 79.59 52.94 -59.29
C ARG A 576 79.80 52.70 -57.79
N ARG A 577 78.84 52.08 -57.10
CA ARG A 577 79.08 51.60 -55.72
C ARG A 577 79.98 50.35 -55.75
N PRO A 578 80.93 50.20 -54.82
CA PRO A 578 81.58 48.92 -54.58
C PRO A 578 80.54 47.92 -54.03
N SER A 579 80.57 46.69 -54.54
CA SER A 579 79.74 45.59 -54.03
C SER A 579 79.90 45.44 -52.51
N PRO A 580 78.80 45.31 -51.74
CA PRO A 580 78.92 44.82 -50.38
C PRO A 580 79.28 43.33 -50.42
N SER A 581 80.52 43.06 -50.02
CA SER A 581 81.01 41.76 -49.61
C SER A 581 80.06 41.10 -48.60
N SER A 582 79.71 39.84 -48.88
CA SER A 582 79.54 38.73 -47.94
C SER A 582 79.54 39.09 -46.45
N VAL A 583 78.35 39.05 -45.83
CA VAL A 583 78.22 38.65 -44.42
C VAL A 583 77.14 37.57 -44.31
N ARG A 584 77.63 36.36 -44.01
CA ARG A 584 77.02 35.16 -43.43
C ARG A 584 75.62 35.37 -42.81
N SER A 585 74.62 34.61 -43.26
CA SER A 585 74.21 33.33 -42.66
C SER A 585 73.82 33.41 -41.18
N VAL A 586 72.51 33.47 -40.92
CA VAL A 586 71.91 32.90 -39.71
C VAL A 586 70.73 32.02 -40.14
N ARG A 587 70.71 30.83 -39.55
CA ARG A 587 69.87 29.67 -39.86
C ARG A 587 68.40 29.87 -39.49
N TYR A 588 67.57 29.17 -40.26
CA TYR A 588 66.28 28.55 -39.91
C TYR A 588 65.92 28.49 -38.43
N VAL A 589 64.68 28.89 -38.08
CA VAL A 589 63.71 28.02 -37.39
C VAL A 589 62.29 28.34 -37.89
N SER A 590 61.59 27.28 -38.32
CA SER A 590 60.18 27.21 -38.69
C SER A 590 59.25 27.41 -37.48
N PRO A 591 58.12 28.11 -37.59
CA PRO A 591 57.09 28.05 -36.57
C PRO A 591 56.20 26.83 -36.85
N LYS A 592 56.45 25.72 -36.16
CA LYS A 592 55.44 24.66 -35.97
C LYS A 592 54.84 24.77 -34.58
N GLY A 593 53.53 25.03 -34.56
CA GLY A 593 52.51 24.46 -33.68
C GLY A 593 52.70 24.56 -32.17
N PHE A 594 51.75 25.23 -31.50
CA PHE A 594 51.10 24.64 -30.33
C PHE A 594 49.66 25.15 -30.19
N GLU A 595 48.79 24.16 -30.34
CA GLU A 595 47.42 23.97 -29.87
C GLU A 595 46.85 24.97 -28.86
N SER A 596 45.70 25.52 -29.24
CA SER A 596 44.42 25.49 -28.50
C SER A 596 44.50 25.24 -26.98
N ALA A 597 44.57 26.34 -26.22
CA ALA A 597 44.19 26.40 -24.82
C ALA A 597 43.16 27.53 -24.61
N ARG A 598 41.91 27.28 -25.02
CA ARG A 598 40.74 27.99 -24.45
C ARG A 598 40.01 27.02 -23.53
N LYS A 599 40.53 26.90 -22.31
CA LYS A 599 39.83 26.31 -21.18
C LYS A 599 39.42 27.41 -20.20
N SER A 600 38.12 27.40 -19.90
CA SER A 600 37.56 27.68 -18.57
C SER A 600 37.49 29.14 -18.10
N ARG A 601 36.37 29.82 -18.39
CA ARG A 601 35.68 30.73 -17.45
C ARG A 601 34.22 30.87 -17.86
N LEU A 602 33.35 30.04 -17.28
CA LEU A 602 31.93 30.32 -17.01
C LEU A 602 31.33 29.11 -16.28
N ILE A 603 31.67 28.99 -15.00
CA ILE A 603 30.82 28.35 -14.01
C ILE A 603 30.55 29.45 -13.00
N TYR A 604 29.31 29.95 -12.97
CA TYR A 604 28.52 30.21 -11.78
C TYR A 604 27.15 30.73 -12.23
N VAL A 605 26.13 30.36 -11.45
CA VAL A 605 24.71 30.69 -11.58
C VAL A 605 23.91 29.74 -12.45
N LEU A 606 23.36 28.69 -11.82
CA LEU A 606 21.95 28.28 -11.98
C LEU A 606 21.52 27.36 -10.83
N LEU A 607 20.80 27.98 -9.90
CA LEU A 607 19.66 27.48 -9.11
C LEU A 607 19.62 26.00 -8.71
N LYS A 608 19.99 25.80 -7.44
CA LYS A 608 19.52 24.75 -6.55
C LYS A 608 17.99 24.89 -6.39
N VAL A 609 17.21 23.95 -6.92
CA VAL A 609 15.81 23.70 -6.51
C VAL A 609 15.80 22.34 -5.83
N GLU A 610 16.05 22.36 -4.52
CA GLU A 610 15.78 21.24 -3.63
C GLU A 610 14.26 21.14 -3.46
N ASN A 611 13.64 20.21 -4.17
CA ASN A 611 12.32 19.72 -3.80
C ASN A 611 12.46 18.86 -2.54
N HIS A 612 12.18 19.48 -1.39
CA HIS A 612 11.83 18.78 -0.16
C HIS A 612 10.52 18.02 -0.38
N VAL A 613 10.62 16.71 -0.68
CA VAL A 613 9.54 15.77 -0.37
C VAL A 613 9.79 15.28 1.04
N ALA A 614 9.08 15.91 1.99
CA ALA A 614 9.00 15.44 3.36
C ALA A 614 8.24 14.10 3.38
N VAL A 615 8.97 13.00 3.49
CA VAL A 615 8.42 11.72 3.93
C VAL A 615 8.51 11.71 5.45
N TYR A 616 7.38 11.95 6.11
CA TYR A 616 7.23 11.70 7.55
C TYR A 616 7.07 10.19 7.78
N PRO A 617 7.90 9.55 8.62
CA PRO A 617 7.55 8.28 9.24
C PRO A 617 6.82 8.59 10.56
N PHE A 618 5.50 8.44 10.58
CA PHE A 618 4.75 8.41 11.84
C PHE A 618 4.83 6.98 12.40
N ILE A 619 5.80 6.78 13.28
CA ILE A 619 5.88 5.64 14.18
C ILE A 619 4.78 5.80 15.23
N GLY A 620 3.96 4.77 15.38
CA GLY A 620 2.91 4.72 16.39
C GLY A 620 3.45 4.68 17.81
N THR A 621 2.66 5.24 18.73
CA THR A 621 2.60 4.83 20.14
C THR A 621 1.19 5.13 20.65
N LEU A 622 0.47 4.07 21.05
CA LEU A 622 -0.69 4.09 21.94
C LEU A 622 -0.18 3.87 23.39
N PRO A 623 -0.93 4.34 24.39
CA PRO A 623 -1.91 3.46 25.05
C PRO A 623 -3.37 3.71 24.65
#